data_AF-A0A971T684-F1
#
_entry.id   AF-A0A971T684-F1
#
_cell.length_a   1.000
_cell.length_b   1.000
_cell.length_c   1.000
_cell.angle_alpha   90.00
_cell.angle_beta   90.00
_cell.angle_gamma   90.00
#
_symmetry.space_group_name_H-M   'P 1'
#
loop_
_entity.id
_entity.type
_entity.pdbx_description
1 polymer ?
#
loop_
_entity_poly.entity_id
_entity_poly.type
_entity_poly.pdbx_seq_one_letter_code
_entity_poly.pdbx_strand_id
1 'polypeptide(L)'
;MVILLLLVTFVISLLVCFITARLFNKSLDVILNRLIPEDISKSWLRYLNFAMYVVGISAGVRVYQLQQYFTPQFAGEKGEAVVTALTPERWALEIYSTIIGTLSGIAWMLLVFFVVALIAYVIVRIFEAKKHNQQ
;
A
#
# COMPACT_ATOMS: atom_id res chain seq x y z
N MET A 1 -17.38 18.83 -8.49
CA MET A 1 -17.07 17.57 -9.21
C MET A 1 -15.74 16.94 -8.76
N VAL A 2 -14.64 17.70 -8.62
CA VAL A 2 -13.35 17.17 -8.12
C VAL A 2 -13.44 16.59 -6.70
N ILE A 3 -14.18 17.24 -5.79
CA ILE A 3 -14.41 16.76 -4.42
C ILE A 3 -15.08 15.38 -4.41
N LEU A 4 -16.02 15.13 -5.34
CA LEU A 4 -16.69 13.84 -5.47
C LEU A 4 -15.71 12.76 -5.94
N LEU A 5 -14.86 13.06 -6.92
CA LEU A 5 -13.82 12.14 -7.39
C LEU A 5 -12.83 11.80 -6.27
N LEU A 6 -12.37 12.80 -5.50
CA LEU A 6 -11.50 12.60 -4.35
C LEU A 6 -12.16 11.73 -3.27
N LEU A 7 -13.43 11.97 -2.97
CA LEU A 7 -14.17 11.14 -2.01
C LEU A 7 -14.31 9.71 -2.51
N VAL A 8 -14.63 9.52 -3.79
CA VAL A 8 -14.76 8.18 -4.40
C VAL A 8 -13.42 7.46 -4.41
N THR A 9 -12.32 8.11 -4.83
CA THR A 9 -10.99 7.47 -4.84
C THR A 9 -10.52 7.14 -3.43
N PHE A 10 -10.78 8.01 -2.45
CA PHE A 10 -10.49 7.74 -1.05
C PHE A 10 -11.26 6.52 -0.51
N VAL A 11 -12.57 6.44 -0.77
CA VAL A 11 -13.40 5.29 -0.36
C VAL A 11 -12.92 4.01 -1.04
N ILE A 12 -12.56 4.06 -2.32
CA ILE A 12 -12.03 2.92 -3.05
C ILE A 12 -10.71 2.46 -2.46
N SER A 13 -9.77 3.37 -2.19
CA SER A 13 -8.50 3.03 -1.53
C SER A 13 -8.73 2.42 -0.14
N LEU A 14 -9.65 2.95 0.65
CA LEU A 14 -10.01 2.37 1.94
C LEU A 14 -10.54 0.95 1.82
N LEU A 15 -11.45 0.69 0.87
CA LEU A 15 -12.00 -0.63 0.62
C LEU A 15 -10.92 -1.62 0.17
N VAL A 16 -10.05 -1.19 -0.75
CA VAL A 16 -8.92 -2.00 -1.22
C VAL A 16 -7.99 -2.34 -0.05
N CYS A 17 -7.58 -1.35 0.75
CA CYS A 17 -6.77 -1.57 1.96
C CYS A 17 -7.44 -2.55 2.92
N PHE A 18 -8.75 -2.41 3.16
CA PHE A 18 -9.50 -3.29 4.06
C PHE A 18 -9.51 -4.74 3.56
N ILE A 19 -9.79 -4.94 2.27
CA ILE A 19 -9.80 -6.27 1.64
C ILE A 19 -8.40 -6.90 1.72
N THR A 20 -7.36 -6.15 1.34
CA THR A 20 -5.98 -6.64 1.36
C THR A 20 -5.51 -6.95 2.77
N ALA A 21 -5.77 -6.08 3.75
CA ALA A 21 -5.43 -6.32 5.15
C ALA A 21 -6.10 -7.59 5.67
N ARG A 22 -7.39 -7.79 5.35
CA ARG A 22 -8.12 -9.00 5.76
C ARG A 22 -7.55 -10.27 5.12
N LEU A 23 -7.18 -10.21 3.83
CA LEU A 23 -6.59 -11.33 3.11
C LEU A 23 -5.25 -11.76 3.72
N PHE A 24 -4.39 -10.79 4.06
CA PHE A 24 -3.03 -11.05 4.55
C PHE A 24 -2.92 -11.22 6.06
N ASN A 25 -3.95 -10.87 6.85
CA ASN A 25 -3.89 -10.88 8.31
C ASN A 25 -3.43 -12.23 8.87
N LYS A 26 -4.02 -13.34 8.37
CA LYS A 26 -3.65 -14.70 8.81
C LYS A 26 -2.19 -15.03 8.46
N SER A 27 -1.74 -14.67 7.26
CA SER A 27 -0.36 -14.93 6.83
C SER A 27 0.65 -14.13 7.66
N LEU A 28 0.36 -12.86 7.94
CA LEU A 28 1.21 -12.00 8.76
C LEU A 28 1.29 -12.50 10.21
N ASP A 29 0.18 -12.90 10.80
CA ASP A 29 0.12 -13.45 12.15
C ASP A 29 1.01 -14.70 12.31
N VAL A 30 0.90 -15.65 11.37
CA VAL A 30 1.73 -16.87 11.38
C VAL A 30 3.22 -16.56 11.29
N ILE A 31 3.61 -15.59 10.46
CA ILE A 31 5.01 -15.20 10.28
C ILE A 31 5.54 -14.52 11.53
N LEU A 32 4.79 -13.57 12.10
CA LEU A 32 5.18 -12.83 13.30
C LEU A 32 5.32 -13.76 14.51
N ASN A 33 4.36 -14.66 14.74
CA ASN A 33 4.40 -15.61 15.84
C ASN A 33 5.58 -16.58 15.75
N ARG A 34 6.14 -16.78 14.55
CA ARG A 34 7.35 -17.59 14.36
C ARG A 34 8.65 -16.84 14.64
N LEU A 35 8.62 -15.51 14.58
CA LEU A 35 9.80 -14.64 14.68
C LEU A 35 9.92 -13.95 16.04
N ILE A 36 8.79 -13.65 16.69
CA ILE A 36 8.69 -12.80 17.87
C ILE A 36 7.83 -13.52 18.93
N PRO A 37 8.14 -13.38 20.24
CA PRO A 37 7.29 -13.88 21.31
C PRO A 37 5.82 -13.43 21.20
N GLU A 38 4.89 -14.30 21.60
CA GLU A 38 3.43 -14.11 21.41
C GLU A 38 2.90 -12.81 22.04
N ASP A 39 3.49 -12.41 23.16
CA ASP A 39 3.15 -11.23 23.96
C ASP A 39 3.37 -9.92 23.19
N ILE A 40 4.33 -9.87 22.26
CA ILE A 40 4.60 -8.68 21.44
C ILE A 40 4.08 -8.85 20.00
N SER A 41 4.02 -10.09 19.50
CA SER A 41 3.59 -10.41 18.13
C SER A 41 2.23 -9.79 17.76
N LYS A 42 1.23 -9.88 18.65
CA LYS A 42 -0.11 -9.30 18.42
C LYS A 42 -0.08 -7.78 18.25
N SER A 43 0.79 -7.09 18.99
CA SER A 43 0.96 -5.64 18.89
C SER A 43 1.64 -5.25 17.57
N TRP A 44 2.64 -6.02 17.13
CA TRP A 44 3.26 -5.86 15.82
C TRP A 44 2.29 -6.09 14.66
N LEU A 45 1.40 -7.08 14.77
CA LEU A 45 0.38 -7.33 13.76
C LEU A 45 -0.58 -6.14 13.61
N ARG A 46 -1.00 -5.53 14.73
CA ARG A 46 -1.81 -4.29 14.71
C ARG A 46 -1.07 -3.13 14.06
N TYR A 47 0.22 -2.98 14.35
CA TYR A 47 1.06 -1.97 13.72
C TYR A 47 1.21 -2.19 12.21
N LEU A 48 1.43 -3.42 11.76
CA LEU A 48 1.51 -3.74 10.32
C LEU A 48 0.19 -3.49 9.59
N ASN A 49 -0.94 -3.83 10.22
CA ASN A 49 -2.25 -3.49 9.68
C ASN A 49 -2.41 -1.97 9.55
N PHE A 50 -2.05 -1.21 10.59
CA PHE A 50 -2.05 0.25 10.52
C PHE A 50 -1.15 0.79 9.39
N ALA A 51 0.08 0.29 9.28
CA ALA A 51 1.00 0.65 8.21
C ALA A 51 0.42 0.35 6.82
N MET A 52 -0.29 -0.77 6.66
CA MET A 52 -0.95 -1.13 5.40
C MET A 52 -1.98 -0.08 4.98
N TYR A 53 -2.81 0.39 5.91
CA TYR A 53 -3.78 1.46 5.63
C TYR A 53 -3.07 2.76 5.25
N VAL A 54 -2.08 3.19 6.03
CA VAL A 54 -1.35 4.45 5.78
C VAL A 54 -0.65 4.41 4.43
N VAL A 55 0.14 3.36 4.16
CA VAL A 55 0.89 3.23 2.92
C VAL A 55 -0.03 3.02 1.72
N GLY A 56 -1.05 2.17 1.84
CA GLY A 56 -2.00 1.92 0.77
C GLY A 56 -2.80 3.16 0.37
N ILE A 57 -3.38 3.87 1.34
CA ILE A 57 -4.14 5.11 1.08
C ILE A 57 -3.21 6.19 0.50
N SER A 58 -2.00 6.34 1.06
CA SER A 58 -1.04 7.34 0.58
C SER A 58 -0.54 7.05 -0.84
N ALA A 59 -0.43 5.78 -1.24
CA ALA A 59 -0.02 5.40 -2.59
C ALA A 59 -1.17 5.46 -3.61
N GLY A 60 -2.40 5.19 -3.17
CA GLY A 60 -3.59 5.21 -4.00
C GLY A 60 -4.10 6.62 -4.31
N VAL A 61 -4.14 7.50 -3.31
CA VAL A 61 -4.65 8.87 -3.45
C VAL A 61 -3.52 9.74 -4.02
N ARG A 62 -3.44 9.81 -5.36
CA ARG A 62 -2.41 10.58 -6.08
C ARG A 62 -2.72 12.09 -6.08
N VAL A 63 -2.49 12.76 -4.95
CA VAL A 63 -2.66 14.23 -4.82
C VAL A 63 -1.86 15.02 -5.88
N TYR A 64 -0.73 14.48 -6.34
CA TYR A 64 0.12 15.12 -7.35
C TYR A 64 -0.52 15.19 -8.75
N GLN A 65 -1.46 14.29 -9.08
CA GLN A 65 -2.22 14.38 -10.33
C GLN A 65 -3.34 15.43 -10.22
N LEU A 66 -3.85 15.73 -9.01
CA LEU A 66 -4.81 16.81 -8.83
C LEU A 66 -4.21 18.19 -9.16
N GLN A 67 -2.91 18.42 -8.90
CA GLN A 67 -2.25 19.67 -9.27
C GLN A 67 -2.24 19.93 -10.79
N GLN A 68 -2.29 18.87 -11.61
CA GLN A 68 -2.31 18.96 -13.07
C GLN A 68 -3.62 19.51 -13.64
N TYR A 69 -4.69 19.51 -12.83
CA TYR A 69 -5.98 20.11 -13.17
C TYR A 69 -6.05 21.59 -12.79
N PHE A 70 -5.12 22.08 -11.96
CA PHE A 70 -5.01 23.49 -11.59
C PHE A 70 -3.89 24.22 -12.35
N THR A 71 -2.87 23.50 -12.82
CA THR A 71 -1.82 24.04 -13.68
C THR A 71 -2.20 23.87 -15.15
N PRO A 72 -2.45 24.95 -15.92
CA PRO A 72 -2.69 24.83 -17.36
C PRO A 72 -1.48 24.16 -18.02
N GLN A 73 -1.69 23.01 -18.65
CA GLN A 73 -0.69 22.40 -19.53
C GLN A 73 -0.74 23.16 -20.85
N PHE A 74 0.24 24.05 -21.07
CA PHE A 74 0.45 24.67 -22.38
C PHE A 74 1.09 23.63 -23.31
N ALA A 75 0.25 22.79 -23.92
CA ALA A 75 0.68 21.82 -24.92
C ALA A 75 0.21 22.28 -26.31
N GLY A 76 1.01 23.15 -26.93
CA GLY A 76 0.82 23.58 -28.32
C GLY A 76 1.63 24.84 -28.62
N GLU A 77 2.18 24.95 -29.85
CA GLU A 77 2.94 26.11 -30.36
C GLU A 77 2.20 27.47 -30.28
N LYS A 78 0.93 27.50 -29.83
CA LYS A 78 0.06 28.68 -29.78
C LYS A 78 -0.50 29.01 -28.39
N GLY A 79 0.05 28.49 -27.30
CA GLY A 79 -0.27 28.98 -25.95
C GLY A 79 -1.75 28.88 -25.55
N GLU A 80 -2.50 27.96 -26.15
CA GLU A 80 -3.89 27.71 -25.75
C GLU A 80 -3.90 26.85 -24.49
N ALA A 81 -4.53 27.37 -23.43
CA ALA A 81 -4.76 26.63 -22.20
C ALA A 81 -5.75 25.49 -22.50
N VAL A 82 -5.25 24.26 -22.70
CA VAL A 82 -6.10 23.08 -22.74
C VAL A 82 -6.54 22.78 -21.31
N VAL A 83 -7.63 23.43 -20.89
CA VAL A 83 -8.32 23.08 -19.66
C VAL A 83 -8.79 21.64 -19.82
N THR A 84 -8.15 20.73 -19.09
CA THR A 84 -8.40 19.30 -19.23
C THR A 84 -9.76 19.00 -18.63
N ALA A 85 -10.79 18.99 -19.47
CA ALA A 85 -12.15 18.68 -19.06
C ALA A 85 -12.19 17.31 -18.36
N LEU A 86 -12.85 17.24 -17.21
CA LEU A 86 -13.18 15.97 -16.55
C LEU A 86 -14.21 15.25 -17.40
N THR A 87 -13.76 14.39 -18.30
CA THR A 87 -14.65 13.52 -19.08
C THR A 87 -14.92 12.22 -18.30
N PRO A 88 -16.06 11.54 -18.56
CA PRO A 88 -16.39 10.27 -17.91
C PRO A 88 -15.32 9.17 -18.08
N GLU A 89 -14.59 9.17 -19.20
CA GLU A 89 -13.53 8.20 -19.49
C GLU A 89 -12.33 8.38 -18.54
N ARG A 90 -12.04 9.62 -18.13
CA ARG A 90 -10.97 9.91 -17.16
C ARG A 90 -11.30 9.47 -15.75
N TRP A 91 -12.59 9.48 -15.38
CA TRP A 91 -13.05 8.94 -14.09
C TRP A 91 -12.71 7.46 -13.95
N ALA A 92 -12.91 6.67 -15.01
CA ALA A 92 -12.57 5.24 -15.00
C ALA A 92 -11.05 5.02 -14.84
N LEU A 93 -10.23 5.81 -15.52
CA LEU A 93 -8.77 5.73 -15.42
C LEU A 93 -8.26 6.13 -14.03
N GLU A 94 -8.85 7.14 -13.40
CA GLU A 94 -8.48 7.56 -12.05
C GLU A 94 -8.81 6.48 -11.02
N ILE A 95 -10.00 5.87 -11.12
CA ILE A 95 -10.40 4.74 -10.27
C ILE A 95 -9.43 3.58 -10.43
N TYR A 96 -9.12 3.20 -11.66
CA TYR A 96 -8.15 2.14 -11.95
C TYR A 96 -6.75 2.46 -11.37
N SER A 97 -6.26 3.69 -11.60
CA SER A 97 -4.98 4.17 -11.09
C SER A 97 -4.92 4.18 -9.56
N THR A 98 -6.02 4.52 -8.90
CA THR A 98 -6.17 4.51 -7.44
C THR A 98 -6.09 3.08 -6.90
N ILE A 99 -6.81 2.13 -7.52
CA ILE A 99 -6.80 0.72 -7.12
C ILE A 99 -5.39 0.15 -7.26
N ILE A 100 -4.77 0.30 -8.44
CA ILE A 100 -3.43 -0.22 -8.71
C ILE A 100 -2.38 0.50 -7.85
N GLY A 101 -2.51 1.80 -7.62
CA GLY A 101 -1.62 2.56 -6.73
C GLY A 101 -1.68 2.06 -5.30
N THR A 102 -2.89 1.83 -4.78
CA THR A 102 -3.13 1.29 -3.43
C THR A 102 -2.51 -0.10 -3.29
N LEU A 103 -2.82 -1.01 -4.23
CA LEU A 103 -2.29 -2.38 -4.22
C LEU A 103 -0.77 -2.41 -4.36
N SER A 104 -0.20 -1.58 -5.24
CA SER A 104 1.24 -1.50 -5.46
C SER A 104 1.99 -0.99 -4.22
N GLY A 105 1.46 0.03 -3.54
CA GLY A 105 2.04 0.54 -2.29
C GLY A 105 2.05 -0.53 -1.20
N ILE A 106 0.93 -1.24 -1.03
CA ILE A 106 0.85 -2.37 -0.07
C ILE A 106 1.80 -3.49 -0.49
N ALA A 107 1.89 -3.82 -1.79
CA ALA A 107 2.76 -4.87 -2.29
C ALA A 107 4.24 -4.57 -2.00
N TRP A 108 4.69 -3.34 -2.23
CA TRP A 108 6.05 -2.91 -1.89
C TRP A 108 6.33 -2.97 -0.39
N MET A 109 5.39 -2.49 0.43
CA MET A 109 5.50 -2.57 1.89
C MET A 109 5.64 -4.02 2.36
N LEU A 110 4.76 -4.91 1.88
CA LEU A 110 4.77 -6.33 2.22
C LEU A 110 6.04 -6.99 1.70
N LEU A 111 6.48 -6.71 0.48
CA LEU A 111 7.71 -7.27 -0.08
C LEU A 111 8.92 -6.96 0.81
N VAL A 112 9.10 -5.69 1.20
CA VAL A 112 10.18 -5.29 2.11
C VAL A 112 10.06 -6.02 3.45
N PHE A 113 8.85 -6.06 4.03
CA PHE A 113 8.60 -6.78 5.28
C PHE A 113 8.95 -8.28 5.17
N PHE A 114 8.53 -8.94 4.09
CA PHE A 114 8.80 -10.36 3.83
C PHE A 114 10.30 -10.64 3.69
N VAL A 115 11.04 -9.79 2.98
CA VAL A 115 12.50 -9.94 2.85
C VAL A 115 13.18 -9.86 4.22
N VAL A 116 12.81 -8.87 5.04
CA VAL A 116 13.36 -8.72 6.39
C VAL A 116 12.98 -9.91 7.28
N ALA A 117 11.72 -10.35 7.22
CA ALA A 117 11.24 -11.51 7.96
C ALA A 117 11.96 -12.80 7.57
N LEU A 118 12.25 -13.00 6.28
CA LEU A 118 12.97 -14.18 5.79
C LEU A 118 14.42 -14.19 6.29
N ILE A 119 15.10 -13.05 6.27
CA ILE A 119 16.46 -12.92 6.82
C ILE A 119 16.46 -13.27 8.31
N ALA A 120 15.54 -12.67 9.08
CA ALA A 120 15.42 -12.96 10.52
C ALA A 120 15.15 -14.45 10.79
N TYR A 121 14.27 -15.08 10.00
CA TYR A 121 13.97 -16.49 10.12
C TYR A 121 15.19 -17.39 9.84
N VAL A 122 15.95 -17.10 8.79
CA VAL A 122 17.18 -17.86 8.46
C VAL A 122 18.21 -17.76 9.59
N ILE A 123 18.38 -16.57 10.16
CA ILE A 123 19.29 -16.34 11.29
C ILE A 123 18.88 -17.20 12.49
N VAL A 124 17.61 -17.13 12.92
CA VAL A 124 17.09 -17.91 14.05
C VAL A 124 17.29 -19.41 13.82
N ARG A 125 16.97 -19.90 12.62
CA ARG A 125 17.08 -21.33 12.29
C ARG A 125 18.53 -21.85 12.31
N ILE A 126 19.51 -21.02 11.92
CA ILE A 126 20.93 -21.39 12.02
C ILE A 126 21.36 -21.51 13.49
N PHE A 127 20.90 -20.61 14.36
CA PHE A 127 21.22 -20.68 15.79
C PHE A 127 20.60 -21.89 16.48
N GLU A 128 19.35 -22.22 16.16
CA GLU A 128 18.67 -23.42 16.65
C GLU A 128 19.42 -24.71 16.25
N ALA A 129 19.83 -24.81 14.98
CA ALA A 129 20.58 -25.96 14.48
C ALA A 129 21.94 -26.13 15.18
N LYS A 130 22.65 -25.03 15.46
CA LYS A 130 23.92 -25.07 16.20
C LYS A 130 23.75 -25.50 17.65
N LYS A 131 22.68 -25.05 18.32
CA LYS A 131 22.38 -25.43 19.71
C LYS A 131 22.09 -26.92 19.84
N HIS A 132 21.41 -27.50 18.85
CA HIS A 132 21.10 -28.94 18.84
C HIS A 132 22.33 -29.84 18.60
N ASN A 133 23.36 -29.36 17.90
CA ASN A 133 24.61 -30.09 17.65
C ASN A 133 25.61 -30.02 18.83
N GLN A 134 25.32 -29.22 19.87
CA GLN A 134 26.16 -29.07 21.07
C GLN A 134 25.63 -29.82 22.30
N GLN A 135 24.47 -30.47 22.20
CA GLN A 135 23.90 -31.39 23.19
C GLN A 135 24.10 -32.83 22.74
#